data_AF-A0A379USU4-F1
#
_entry.id   AF-A0A379USU4-F1
#
_cell.length_a   1.000
_cell.length_b   1.000
_cell.length_c   1.000
_cell.angle_alpha   90.00
_cell.angle_beta   90.00
_cell.angle_gamma   90.00
#
_symmetry.space_group_name_H-M   'P 1'
#
loop_
_entity.id
_entity.type
_entity.pdbx_description
1 polymer ?
#
loop_
_entity_poly.entity_id
_entity_poly.type
_entity_poly.pdbx_seq_one_letter_code
_entity_poly.pdbx_strand_id
1 'polypeptide(L)'
;MSISRRSFLQGVGIGCSACALGAFPPGALARNPIAGINGKTTLTPSLCEMCSFRCPIQAQVVNNKTVFIQGNPSAPQQGTRICARGGSGVSLVNDPQRIVKPMKRTGPRGDGEWQVISWQQALPGNRGENECHQSAAWPRERGFLFQIGLALQPSFPSGYGLWFA
;
A
#
# COMPACT_ATOMS: atom_id res chain seq x y z
N MET A 1 53.75 15.47 -38.28
CA MET A 1 52.33 15.83 -38.38
C MET A 1 51.93 16.55 -37.11
N SER A 2 51.58 17.84 -37.17
CA SER A 2 51.12 18.60 -35.99
C SER A 2 49.62 18.41 -35.81
N ILE A 3 49.21 17.67 -34.78
CA ILE A 3 47.80 17.56 -34.40
C ILE A 3 47.32 18.87 -33.78
N SER A 4 46.23 19.42 -34.30
CA SER A 4 45.63 20.63 -33.75
C SER A 4 44.83 20.29 -32.49
N ARG A 5 44.87 21.17 -31.47
CA ARG A 5 44.11 21.00 -30.22
C ARG A 5 42.62 20.78 -30.48
N ARG A 6 42.08 21.37 -31.55
CA ARG A 6 40.67 21.23 -31.96
C ARG A 6 40.36 19.82 -32.49
N SER A 7 41.24 19.27 -33.32
CA SER A 7 41.10 17.90 -33.85
C SER A 7 41.24 16.85 -32.75
N PHE A 8 42.09 17.11 -31.74
CA PHE A 8 42.20 16.25 -30.55
C PHE A 8 40.91 16.25 -29.72
N LEU A 9 40.36 17.43 -29.40
CA LEU A 9 39.11 17.54 -28.64
C LEU A 9 37.90 16.93 -29.38
N GLN A 10 37.84 17.07 -30.71
CA GLN A 10 36.81 16.42 -31.53
C GLN A 10 36.94 14.89 -31.51
N GLY A 11 38.17 14.35 -31.58
CA GLY A 11 38.41 12.91 -31.48
C GLY A 11 38.00 12.32 -30.12
N VAL A 12 38.33 13.01 -29.03
CA VAL A 12 37.97 12.57 -27.66
C VAL A 12 36.45 12.61 -27.45
N GLY A 13 35.76 13.64 -27.94
CA GLY A 13 34.30 13.76 -27.82
C GLY A 13 33.53 12.63 -28.53
N ILE A 14 33.98 12.25 -29.73
CA ILE A 14 33.39 11.13 -30.48
C ILE A 14 33.67 9.78 -29.77
N GLY A 15 34.90 9.59 -29.27
CA GLY A 15 35.28 8.36 -28.56
C GLY A 15 34.45 8.09 -27.31
N CYS A 16 34.24 9.11 -26.46
CA CYS A 16 33.43 8.96 -25.24
C CYS A 16 31.95 8.64 -25.53
N SER A 17 31.40 9.22 -26.59
CA SER A 17 29.99 9.02 -26.97
C SER A 17 29.74 7.59 -27.46
N ALA A 18 30.70 6.99 -28.18
CA ALA A 18 30.62 5.61 -28.64
C ALA A 18 30.69 4.60 -27.47
N CYS A 19 31.54 4.85 -26.47
CA CYS A 19 31.63 4.01 -25.28
C CYS A 19 30.36 4.07 -24.42
N ALA A 20 29.71 5.23 -24.30
CA ALA A 20 28.47 5.36 -23.53
C ALA A 20 27.31 4.55 -24.14
N LEU A 21 27.23 4.47 -25.47
CA LEU A 21 26.22 3.67 -26.16
C LEU A 21 26.54 2.17 -26.15
N GLY A 22 27.82 1.80 -26.19
CA GLY A 22 28.25 0.39 -26.13
C GLY A 22 28.26 -0.20 -24.71
N ALA A 23 28.26 0.63 -23.66
CA ALA A 23 28.23 0.19 -22.27
C ALA A 23 26.83 -0.19 -21.76
N PHE A 24 25.77 0.06 -22.53
CA PHE A 24 24.45 -0.47 -22.20
C PHE A 24 24.41 -1.95 -22.61
N PRO A 25 24.34 -2.90 -21.65
CA PRO A 25 24.15 -4.29 -22.01
C PRO A 25 22.86 -4.43 -22.82
N PRO A 26 22.83 -5.27 -23.87
CA PRO A 26 21.61 -5.54 -24.62
C PRO A 26 20.54 -6.07 -23.64
N GLY A 27 19.57 -5.22 -23.31
CA GLY A 27 18.56 -5.50 -22.28
C GLY A 27 18.50 -4.50 -21.12
N ALA A 28 19.42 -3.54 -20.99
CA ALA A 28 19.29 -2.46 -20.00
C ALA A 28 18.02 -1.60 -20.20
N LEU A 29 17.51 -1.57 -21.44
CA LEU A 29 16.24 -0.96 -21.82
C LEU A 29 15.12 -1.99 -22.02
N ALA A 30 15.37 -3.28 -21.82
CA ALA A 30 14.34 -4.29 -21.90
C ALA A 30 13.41 -4.13 -20.70
N ARG A 31 12.36 -3.33 -20.91
CA ARG A 31 11.12 -3.41 -20.17
C ARG A 31 10.70 -4.88 -20.22
N ASN A 32 10.74 -5.58 -19.08
CA ASN A 32 10.16 -6.91 -18.97
C ASN A 32 8.79 -6.86 -19.65
N PRO A 33 8.51 -7.70 -20.65
CA PRO A 33 7.23 -7.69 -21.30
C PRO A 33 6.21 -8.00 -20.21
N ILE A 34 5.42 -6.99 -19.85
CA ILE A 34 4.21 -7.20 -19.06
C ILE A 34 3.39 -8.10 -19.97
N ALA A 35 3.29 -9.38 -19.62
CA ALA A 35 2.43 -10.34 -20.31
C ALA A 35 1.11 -9.61 -20.58
N GLY A 36 0.80 -9.39 -21.86
CA GLY A 36 -0.28 -8.50 -22.27
C GLY A 36 -1.54 -8.87 -21.50
N ILE A 37 -2.06 -7.92 -20.73
CA ILE A 37 -3.24 -8.11 -19.89
C ILE A 37 -4.43 -8.18 -20.85
N ASN A 38 -4.69 -9.35 -21.42
CA ASN A 38 -5.81 -9.59 -22.30
C ASN A 38 -7.06 -9.81 -21.43
N GLY A 39 -7.94 -8.82 -21.37
CA GLY A 39 -9.21 -8.93 -20.66
C GLY A 39 -9.98 -7.61 -20.66
N LYS A 40 -11.32 -7.70 -20.64
CA LYS A 40 -12.21 -6.54 -20.57
C LYS A 40 -11.97 -5.79 -19.25
N THR A 41 -11.32 -4.64 -19.35
CA THR A 41 -10.96 -3.80 -18.21
C THR A 41 -12.18 -3.05 -17.69
N THR A 42 -12.69 -3.43 -16.53
CA THR A 42 -13.57 -2.54 -15.76
C THR A 42 -12.70 -1.58 -14.98
N LEU A 43 -12.83 -0.28 -15.26
CA LEU A 43 -12.22 0.80 -14.48
C LEU A 43 -13.14 1.12 -13.30
N THR A 44 -12.82 0.58 -12.13
CA THR A 44 -13.59 0.83 -10.91
C THR A 44 -12.93 1.96 -10.11
N PRO A 45 -13.64 3.06 -9.81
CA PRO A 45 -13.11 4.12 -8.96
C PRO A 45 -12.94 3.62 -7.52
N SER A 46 -11.81 3.96 -6.89
CA SER A 46 -11.50 3.60 -5.50
C SER A 46 -10.58 4.64 -4.84
N LEU A 47 -10.20 4.41 -3.58
CA LEU A 47 -9.30 5.27 -2.81
C LEU A 47 -8.02 4.52 -2.47
N CYS A 48 -6.87 5.21 -2.58
CA CYS A 48 -5.57 4.65 -2.23
C CYS A 48 -5.34 4.72 -0.71
N GLU A 49 -5.20 3.58 -0.04
CA GLU A 49 -4.99 3.52 1.43
C GLU A 49 -3.53 3.38 1.86
N MET A 50 -2.57 3.57 0.93
CA MET A 50 -1.13 3.41 1.20
C MET A 50 -0.54 4.53 2.06
N CYS A 51 -1.26 5.65 2.21
CA CYS A 51 -0.88 6.76 3.07
C CYS A 51 -2.12 7.53 3.54
N SER A 52 -1.95 8.46 4.47
CA SER A 52 -3.03 9.27 5.06
C SER A 52 -3.71 10.22 4.07
N PHE A 53 -3.12 10.47 2.89
CA PHE A 53 -3.66 11.42 1.91
C PHE A 53 -4.87 10.88 1.12
N ARG A 54 -5.06 9.55 1.07
CA ARG A 54 -6.22 8.91 0.42
C ARG A 54 -6.49 9.39 -1.02
N CYS A 55 -5.48 9.33 -1.89
CA CYS A 55 -5.61 9.73 -3.30
C CYS A 55 -6.77 9.00 -4.02
N PRO A 56 -7.60 9.70 -4.82
CA PRO A 56 -8.58 9.07 -5.69
C PRO A 56 -7.91 8.34 -6.86
N ILE A 57 -8.25 7.07 -7.04
CA ILE A 57 -7.65 6.17 -8.04
C ILE A 57 -8.73 5.43 -8.83
N GLN A 58 -8.34 4.82 -9.93
CA GLN A 58 -9.13 3.85 -10.68
C GLN A 58 -8.34 2.55 -10.76
N ALA A 59 -8.97 1.46 -10.34
CA ALA A 59 -8.42 0.12 -10.42
C ALA A 59 -8.93 -0.59 -11.67
N GLN A 60 -8.02 -1.17 -12.44
CA GLN A 60 -8.31 -2.08 -13.53
C GLN A 60 -8.45 -3.49 -12.99
N VAL A 61 -9.67 -4.03 -13.03
CA VAL A 61 -9.98 -5.39 -12.57
C VAL A 61 -10.18 -6.29 -13.79
N VAL A 62 -9.40 -7.37 -13.85
CA VAL A 62 -9.50 -8.41 -14.88
C VAL A 62 -9.64 -9.76 -14.18
N ASN A 63 -10.66 -10.55 -14.54
CA ASN A 63 -10.92 -11.87 -13.94
C ASN A 63 -10.95 -11.84 -12.39
N ASN A 64 -11.64 -10.85 -11.81
CA ASN A 64 -11.71 -10.60 -10.36
C ASN A 64 -10.35 -10.37 -9.65
N LYS A 65 -9.29 -10.07 -10.40
CA LYS A 65 -7.99 -9.67 -9.86
C LYS A 65 -7.65 -8.25 -10.29
N THR A 66 -7.19 -7.45 -9.34
CA THR A 66 -6.67 -6.11 -9.64
C THR A 66 -5.34 -6.26 -10.34
N VAL A 67 -5.23 -5.73 -11.56
CA VAL A 67 -4.00 -5.85 -12.37
C VAL A 67 -3.23 -4.55 -12.39
N PHE A 68 -3.93 -3.42 -12.43
CA PHE A 68 -3.30 -2.11 -12.55
C PHE A 68 -4.08 -1.03 -11.82
N ILE A 69 -3.36 -0.04 -11.29
CA ILE A 69 -3.94 1.12 -10.60
C ILE A 69 -3.44 2.38 -11.29
N GLN A 70 -4.38 3.26 -11.64
CA GLN A 70 -4.10 4.58 -12.22
C GLN A 70 -4.78 5.68 -11.40
N GLY A 71 -4.34 6.92 -11.53
CA GLY A 71 -5.06 8.07 -10.96
C GLY A 71 -6.43 8.26 -11.63
N ASN A 72 -7.42 8.78 -10.90
CA ASN A 72 -8.74 9.07 -11.45
C ASN A 72 -8.76 10.41 -12.19
N PRO A 73 -8.91 10.45 -13.53
CA PRO A 73 -8.97 11.71 -14.29
C PRO A 73 -10.11 12.64 -13.88
N SER A 74 -11.19 12.08 -13.31
CA SER A 74 -12.34 12.85 -12.83
C SER A 74 -12.07 13.62 -11.54
N ALA A 75 -10.96 13.34 -10.84
CA ALA A 75 -10.60 14.04 -9.61
C ALA A 75 -9.63 15.19 -9.91
N PRO A 76 -10.04 16.47 -9.79
CA PRO A 76 -9.24 17.61 -10.24
C PRO A 76 -7.93 17.79 -9.45
N GLN A 77 -7.88 17.34 -8.19
CA GLN A 77 -6.69 17.52 -7.34
C GLN A 77 -5.51 16.62 -7.72
N GLN A 78 -5.74 15.46 -8.31
CA GLN A 78 -4.69 14.46 -8.59
C GLN A 78 -4.67 14.02 -10.07
N GLY A 79 -5.82 14.09 -10.76
CA GLY A 79 -5.96 13.67 -12.15
C GLY A 79 -5.45 12.24 -12.36
N THR A 80 -4.64 12.04 -13.39
CA THR A 80 -4.05 10.74 -13.73
C THR A 80 -2.80 10.38 -12.93
N ARG A 81 -2.37 11.23 -11.99
CA ARG A 81 -1.10 11.04 -11.27
C ARG A 81 -1.27 10.12 -10.07
N ILE A 82 -0.30 9.24 -9.88
CA ILE A 82 -0.18 8.37 -8.70
C ILE A 82 1.29 8.23 -8.32
N CYS A 83 1.59 8.17 -7.02
CA CYS A 83 2.96 7.93 -6.55
C CYS A 83 3.32 6.45 -6.66
N ALA A 84 4.63 6.13 -6.59
CA ALA A 84 5.12 4.75 -6.65
C ALA A 84 4.47 3.84 -5.59
N ARG A 85 4.23 4.36 -4.37
CA ARG A 85 3.54 3.63 -3.29
C ARG A 85 2.10 3.26 -3.66
N GLY A 86 1.38 4.17 -4.30
CA GLY A 86 0.00 3.92 -4.74
C GLY A 86 -0.05 2.88 -5.86
N GLY A 87 0.90 2.96 -6.80
CA GLY A 87 1.04 1.96 -7.87
C GLY A 87 1.38 0.56 -7.35
N SER A 88 2.19 0.45 -6.29
CA SER A 88 2.55 -0.84 -5.67
C SER A 88 1.45 -1.45 -4.82
N GLY A 89 0.30 -0.78 -4.64
CA GLY A 89 -0.82 -1.32 -3.85
C GLY A 89 -1.35 -2.67 -4.36
N VAL A 90 -1.17 -2.96 -5.66
CA VAL A 90 -1.53 -4.25 -6.28
C VAL A 90 -0.75 -5.42 -5.66
N SER A 91 0.53 -5.20 -5.33
CA SER A 91 1.39 -6.24 -4.77
C SER A 91 0.92 -6.66 -3.37
N LEU A 92 0.45 -5.72 -2.55
CA LEU A 92 -0.04 -6.00 -1.20
C LEU A 92 -1.30 -6.88 -1.21
N VAL A 93 -2.21 -6.64 -2.16
CA VAL A 93 -3.46 -7.40 -2.28
C VAL A 93 -3.20 -8.84 -2.72
N ASN A 94 -2.23 -9.02 -3.61
CA ASN A 94 -1.84 -10.29 -4.21
C ASN A 94 -0.67 -10.98 -3.49
N ASP A 95 -0.29 -10.50 -2.31
CA ASP A 95 0.82 -11.05 -1.54
C ASP A 95 0.50 -12.48 -1.06
N PRO A 96 1.40 -13.47 -1.28
CA PRO A 96 1.15 -14.86 -0.88
C PRO A 96 1.16 -15.07 0.64
N GLN A 97 1.76 -14.18 1.42
CA GLN A 97 1.80 -14.22 2.88
C GLN A 97 0.62 -13.46 3.53
N ARG A 98 -0.30 -12.92 2.73
CA ARG A 98 -1.47 -12.20 3.24
C ARG A 98 -2.37 -13.12 4.07
N ILE A 99 -2.68 -12.70 5.29
CA ILE A 99 -3.61 -13.42 6.18
C ILE A 99 -5.04 -13.19 5.70
N VAL A 100 -5.71 -14.26 5.25
CA VAL A 100 -7.09 -14.20 4.72
C VAL A 100 -8.12 -14.77 5.71
N LYS A 101 -7.68 -15.56 6.70
CA LYS A 101 -8.55 -16.24 7.67
C LYS A 101 -8.21 -15.78 9.10
N PRO A 102 -9.19 -15.72 10.01
CA PRO A 102 -8.93 -15.39 11.40
C PRO A 102 -8.14 -16.50 12.09
N MET A 103 -7.22 -16.12 12.97
CA MET A 103 -6.33 -17.03 13.68
C MET A 103 -6.36 -16.72 15.18
N LYS A 104 -6.37 -17.77 16.01
CA LYS A 104 -6.27 -17.70 17.47
C LYS A 104 -4.89 -18.17 17.90
N ARG A 105 -4.28 -17.45 18.85
CA ARG A 105 -3.01 -17.86 19.46
C ARG A 105 -3.25 -19.03 20.42
N THR A 106 -2.44 -20.08 20.35
CA THR A 106 -2.53 -21.27 21.23
C THR A 106 -1.50 -21.26 22.36
N GLY A 107 -0.34 -20.63 22.16
CA GLY A 107 0.73 -20.51 23.15
C GLY A 107 0.86 -19.13 23.83
N PRO A 108 1.91 -18.92 24.66
CA PRO A 108 2.27 -17.62 25.20
C PRO A 108 2.68 -16.62 24.11
N ARG A 109 2.77 -15.35 24.48
CA ARG A 109 3.04 -14.26 23.53
C ARG A 109 4.51 -14.30 23.09
N GLY A 110 4.74 -14.81 21.88
CA GLY A 110 6.08 -14.87 21.28
C GLY A 110 6.34 -16.18 20.55
N ASP A 111 5.60 -17.23 20.89
CA ASP A 111 5.88 -18.61 20.44
C ASP A 111 5.50 -18.88 18.98
N GLY A 112 4.76 -17.97 18.34
CA GLY A 112 4.40 -18.10 16.92
C GLY A 112 3.38 -19.19 16.60
N GLU A 113 2.79 -19.84 17.61
CA GLU A 113 1.76 -20.86 17.42
C GLU A 113 0.37 -20.25 17.19
N TRP A 114 -0.22 -20.58 16.04
CA TRP A 114 -1.52 -20.08 15.59
C TRP A 114 -2.42 -21.20 15.09
N GLN A 115 -3.68 -21.17 15.49
CA GLN A 115 -4.73 -22.05 15.00
C GLN A 115 -5.74 -21.26 14.18
N VAL A 116 -6.10 -21.77 13.00
CA VAL A 116 -7.16 -21.16 12.17
C VAL A 116 -8.52 -21.42 12.79
N ILE A 117 -9.31 -20.37 12.98
CA ILE A 117 -10.67 -20.45 13.55
C ILE A 117 -11.70 -19.94 12.53
N SER A 118 -12.99 -20.19 12.76
CA SER A 118 -14.05 -19.62 11.92
C SER A 118 -14.37 -18.17 12.31
N TRP A 119 -15.00 -17.41 11.42
CA TRP A 119 -15.45 -16.05 11.73
C TRP A 119 -16.50 -16.03 12.85
N GLN A 120 -17.36 -17.06 12.97
CA GLN A 120 -18.32 -17.15 14.08
C GLN A 120 -17.63 -17.35 15.44
N GLN A 121 -16.52 -18.10 15.46
CA GLN A 121 -15.71 -18.28 16.67
C GLN A 121 -14.85 -17.05 17.00
N ALA A 122 -14.39 -16.32 15.98
CA ALA A 122 -13.58 -15.11 16.14
C ALA A 122 -14.41 -13.91 16.62
N LEU A 123 -15.63 -13.80 16.11
CA LEU A 123 -16.60 -12.77 16.46
C LEU A 123 -17.83 -13.45 17.08
N PRO A 124 -17.73 -13.99 18.32
CA PRO A 124 -18.89 -14.51 19.02
C PRO A 124 -19.88 -13.34 19.18
N GLY A 125 -20.93 -13.36 18.38
CA GLY A 125 -21.73 -12.18 18.10
C GLY A 125 -22.44 -11.68 19.35
N ASN A 126 -21.97 -10.57 19.94
CA ASN A 126 -22.71 -9.67 20.83
C ASN A 126 -23.65 -10.29 21.90
N ARG A 127 -23.45 -11.55 22.28
CA ARG A 127 -24.16 -12.24 23.36
C ARG A 127 -23.17 -13.19 24.00
N GLY A 128 -22.93 -12.90 25.27
CA GLY A 128 -21.73 -13.24 25.99
C GLY A 128 -21.42 -14.72 26.04
N GLU A 129 -20.17 -15.04 25.74
CA GLU A 129 -19.44 -16.17 26.34
C GLU A 129 -17.92 -15.99 26.20
N ASN A 130 -17.49 -14.75 26.01
CA ASN A 130 -16.15 -14.30 26.27
C ASN A 130 -16.15 -13.69 27.68
N GLU A 131 -15.65 -14.45 28.64
CA GLU A 131 -15.30 -13.99 30.01
C GLU A 131 -14.47 -12.69 30.01
N CYS A 132 -13.90 -12.30 28.86
CA CYS A 132 -13.18 -11.04 28.67
C CYS A 132 -14.08 -9.80 28.44
N HIS A 133 -15.39 -9.93 28.16
CA HIS A 133 -16.25 -8.82 27.71
C HIS A 133 -17.52 -8.55 28.54
N GLN A 134 -17.82 -9.35 29.57
CA GLN A 134 -19.09 -9.22 30.32
C GLN A 134 -19.09 -8.12 31.41
N SER A 135 -18.00 -7.43 31.68
CA SER A 135 -18.06 -6.25 32.54
C SER A 135 -18.73 -5.10 31.76
N ALA A 136 -19.98 -4.77 32.10
CA ALA A 136 -20.82 -3.71 31.55
C ALA A 136 -20.26 -2.28 31.65
N ALA A 137 -18.97 -2.12 31.96
CA ALA A 137 -18.21 -0.89 31.86
C ALA A 137 -16.99 -1.19 30.98
N TRP A 138 -16.81 -0.43 29.90
CA TRP A 138 -15.52 -0.38 29.20
C TRP A 138 -14.50 0.19 30.21
N PRO A 139 -13.57 -0.61 30.73
CA PRO A 139 -12.59 -0.14 31.70
C PRO A 139 -11.74 0.94 31.02
N ARG A 140 -11.48 2.05 31.72
CA ARG A 140 -10.53 3.10 31.28
C ARG A 140 -9.12 2.56 30.96
N GLU A 141 -8.86 1.30 31.33
CA GLU A 141 -7.60 0.57 31.16
C GLU A 141 -7.50 -0.14 29.79
N ARG A 142 -8.62 -0.33 29.08
CA ARG A 142 -8.64 -0.90 27.74
C ARG A 142 -8.61 0.22 26.70
N GLY A 143 -7.43 0.50 26.16
CA GLY A 143 -7.24 1.47 25.08
C GLY A 143 -7.52 0.86 23.71
N PHE A 144 -8.33 1.52 22.90
CA PHE A 144 -8.39 1.26 21.47
C PHE A 144 -7.37 2.16 20.77
N LEU A 145 -6.30 1.57 20.26
CA LEU A 145 -5.31 2.30 19.46
C LEU A 145 -5.79 2.33 18.01
N PHE A 146 -6.60 3.33 17.67
CA PHE A 146 -6.90 3.65 16.28
C PHE A 146 -5.80 4.57 15.75
N GLN A 147 -4.77 3.98 15.13
CA GLN A 147 -3.68 4.75 14.56
C GLN A 147 -4.11 5.36 13.21
N ILE A 148 -4.78 6.52 13.26
CA ILE A 148 -4.73 7.52 12.18
C ILE A 148 -4.03 8.73 12.78
N GLY A 149 -2.95 9.17 12.16
CA GLY A 149 -2.02 10.15 12.71
C GLY A 149 -2.70 11.42 13.26
N LEU A 150 -2.18 11.85 14.41
CA LEU A 150 -2.40 13.10 15.12
C LEU A 150 -3.66 13.22 16.00
N ALA A 151 -3.63 12.54 17.15
CA ALA A 151 -3.98 13.16 18.44
C ALA A 151 -3.23 12.45 19.57
N LEU A 152 -2.01 12.93 19.84
CA LEU A 152 -1.42 12.86 21.17
C LEU A 152 -2.28 13.69 22.11
N GLN A 153 -3.30 13.11 22.75
CA GLN A 153 -3.84 13.61 24.02
C GLN A 153 -4.45 12.47 24.84
N PRO A 154 -3.72 11.92 25.83
CA PRO A 154 -4.34 11.28 26.98
C PRO A 154 -4.81 12.39 27.93
N SER A 155 -5.88 13.09 27.58
CA SER A 155 -6.51 14.07 28.47
C SER A 155 -8.01 14.11 28.25
N PHE A 156 -8.70 13.09 28.75
CA PHE A 156 -10.06 13.24 29.22
C PHE A 156 -10.05 13.19 30.76
N PRO A 157 -9.78 14.30 31.45
CA PRO A 157 -10.13 14.43 32.85
C PRO A 157 -11.63 14.73 32.95
N SER A 158 -12.29 13.91 33.76
CA SER A 158 -13.40 14.27 34.66
C SER A 158 -14.35 15.40 34.25
N GLY A 159 -15.61 15.00 34.08
CA GLY A 159 -16.73 15.79 34.58
C GLY A 159 -17.47 16.62 33.52
N TYR A 160 -18.73 16.26 33.34
CA TYR A 160 -19.87 17.16 33.17
C TYR A 160 -19.65 18.48 32.43
N GLY A 161 -20.28 18.60 31.26
CA GLY A 161 -20.47 19.91 30.64
C GLY A 161 -20.99 19.81 29.21
N LEU A 162 -22.30 19.96 29.07
CA LEU A 162 -22.99 20.30 27.83
C LEU A 162 -22.25 21.41 27.06
N TRP A 163 -22.39 21.44 25.74
CA TRP A 163 -23.01 22.53 24.98
C TRP A 163 -22.59 22.46 23.51
N PHE A 164 -23.58 22.25 22.66
CA PHE A 164 -23.58 22.60 21.24
C PHE A 164 -23.35 24.10 21.08
N ALA A 165 -22.49 24.49 20.14
CA ALA A 165 -22.60 25.66 19.27
C ALA A 165 -21.63 25.47 18.09
#